data_AF-A0A0F8WFI2-F1
#
_entry.id   AF-A0A0F8WFI2-F1
#
_cell.length_a   1.000
_cell.length_b   1.000
_cell.length_c   1.000
_cell.angle_alpha   90.00
_cell.angle_beta   90.00
_cell.angle_gamma   90.00
#
_symmetry.space_group_name_H-M   'P 1'
#
loop_
_entity.id
_entity.type
_entity.pdbx_description
1 polymer ?
#
loop_
_entity_poly.entity_id
_entity_poly.type
_entity_poly.pdbx_seq_one_letter_code
_entity_poly.pdbx_strand_id
1 'polypeptide(L)'
;MAWKLQCKKNPALLQKRPHIADRMGEAKRALAQKGRWLPSAVQFVVQPLEKPQDAQSRLRSKLRSRFSSAIHYKLKTGSAIRDLGCTVEEFLDYIAILFQPGMSWDNHGEWHLDHIEPLATFDLTDPEQVSNACHYTNIRPLWAKDNLARPRPRRVRAKTP
;
A
#
# COMPACT_ATOMS: atom_id res chain seq x y z
N MET A 1 12.01 36.24 -21.48
CA MET A 1 10.74 36.71 -22.08
C MET A 1 10.48 36.00 -23.42
N ALA A 2 10.44 34.65 -23.44
CA ALA A 2 10.24 33.88 -24.68
C ALA A 2 9.22 32.72 -24.56
N TRP A 3 8.72 32.40 -23.36
CA TRP A 3 7.70 31.35 -23.18
C TRP A 3 6.26 31.87 -23.35
N LYS A 4 6.01 33.16 -23.07
CA LYS A 4 4.64 33.71 -22.99
C LYS A 4 3.95 33.99 -24.33
N LEU A 5 4.66 33.85 -25.46
CA LEU A 5 4.09 34.09 -26.81
C LEU A 5 3.77 32.81 -27.59
N GLN A 6 4.23 31.64 -27.15
CA GLN A 6 3.91 30.36 -27.79
C GLN A 6 2.55 29.78 -27.34
N CYS A 7 2.06 30.14 -26.14
CA CYS A 7 0.84 29.55 -25.57
C CYS A 7 -0.49 30.16 -26.07
N LYS A 8 -0.48 31.25 -26.86
CA LYS A 8 -1.71 31.87 -27.39
C LYS A 8 -2.18 31.29 -28.74
N LYS A 9 -1.43 30.36 -29.35
CA LYS A 9 -1.75 29.78 -30.66
C LYS A 9 -2.35 28.36 -30.64
N ASN A 10 -2.62 27.78 -29.47
CA ASN A 10 -3.23 26.44 -29.44
C ASN A 10 -4.14 26.21 -28.21
N PRO A 11 -5.44 26.56 -28.29
CA PRO A 11 -6.40 26.26 -27.22
C PRO A 11 -6.75 24.77 -27.09
N ALA A 12 -6.21 23.88 -27.94
CA ALA A 12 -6.48 22.44 -27.87
C ALA A 12 -5.67 21.70 -26.78
N LEU A 13 -4.70 22.34 -26.13
CA LEU A 13 -3.89 21.68 -25.09
C LEU A 13 -4.52 21.75 -23.67
N LEU A 14 -5.70 22.35 -23.54
CA LEU A 14 -6.40 22.48 -22.25
C LEU A 14 -7.68 21.64 -22.14
N GLN A 15 -7.94 20.69 -23.06
CA GLN A 15 -9.17 19.91 -23.04
C GLN A 15 -8.93 18.39 -23.05
N LYS A 16 -9.44 17.78 -21.96
CA LYS A 16 -9.87 16.39 -21.77
C LYS A 16 -8.78 15.37 -21.40
N ARG A 17 -8.42 15.36 -20.11
CA ARG A 17 -8.12 14.08 -19.43
C ARG A 17 -9.45 13.33 -19.27
N PRO A 18 -9.65 12.14 -19.88
CA PRO A 18 -10.88 11.39 -19.68
C PRO A 18 -11.02 10.99 -18.21
N HIS A 19 -12.24 11.08 -17.68
CA HIS A 19 -12.55 10.65 -16.33
C HIS A 19 -12.28 9.13 -16.22
N ILE A 20 -11.87 8.63 -15.05
CA ILE A 20 -11.51 7.20 -14.86
C ILE A 20 -12.64 6.26 -15.32
N ALA A 21 -13.90 6.71 -15.22
CA ALA A 21 -15.08 6.00 -15.71
C ALA A 21 -15.11 5.81 -17.24
N ASP A 22 -14.58 6.75 -18.02
CA ASP A 22 -14.64 6.72 -19.49
C ASP A 22 -13.67 5.68 -20.06
N ARG A 23 -12.47 5.55 -19.45
CA ARG A 23 -11.49 4.51 -19.79
C ARG A 23 -12.04 3.09 -19.59
N MET A 24 -12.89 2.91 -18.57
CA MET A 24 -13.56 1.64 -18.31
C MET A 24 -14.63 1.31 -19.36
N GLY A 25 -15.29 2.32 -19.93
CA GLY A 25 -16.30 2.14 -20.98
C GLY A 25 -15.70 1.76 -22.33
N GLU A 26 -14.58 2.37 -22.71
CA GLU A 26 -13.89 2.09 -23.97
C GLU A 26 -13.23 0.70 -23.98
N ALA A 27 -12.62 0.30 -22.86
CA ALA A 27 -12.05 -1.04 -22.70
C ALA A 27 -13.11 -2.15 -22.85
N LYS A 28 -14.33 -1.93 -22.32
CA LYS A 28 -15.45 -2.87 -22.46
C LYS A 28 -15.92 -3.01 -23.91
N ARG A 29 -15.98 -1.91 -24.66
CA ARG A 29 -16.39 -1.93 -26.09
C ARG A 29 -15.33 -2.56 -26.99
N ALA A 30 -14.04 -2.32 -26.71
CA ALA A 30 -12.93 -2.93 -27.43
C ALA A 30 -12.85 -4.46 -27.22
N LEU A 31 -13.24 -4.96 -26.05
CA LEU A 31 -13.35 -6.40 -25.79
C LEU A 31 -14.53 -7.04 -26.55
N ALA A 32 -15.66 -6.32 -26.66
CA ALA A 32 -16.86 -6.80 -27.35
C ALA A 32 -16.66 -6.93 -28.87
N GLN A 33 -15.90 -6.03 -29.50
CA GLN A 33 -15.60 -6.09 -30.94
C GLN A 33 -14.65 -7.22 -31.34
N LYS A 34 -13.86 -7.77 -30.41
CA LYS A 34 -12.86 -8.82 -30.69
C LYS A 34 -13.41 -10.25 -30.61
N GLY A 35 -14.72 -10.44 -30.51
CA GLY A 35 -15.37 -11.74 -30.67
C GLY A 35 -14.93 -12.82 -29.68
N ARG A 36 -14.25 -12.46 -28.58
CA ARG A 36 -13.85 -13.39 -27.53
C ARG A 36 -14.89 -13.35 -26.41
N TRP A 37 -16.07 -13.89 -26.71
CA TRP A 37 -16.96 -14.34 -25.65
C TRP A 37 -16.36 -15.64 -25.14
N LEU A 38 -15.67 -15.59 -23.98
CA LEU A 38 -15.39 -16.83 -23.27
C LEU A 38 -16.77 -17.37 -22.85
N PRO A 39 -17.14 -18.61 -23.21
CA PRO A 39 -18.34 -19.23 -22.69
C PRO A 39 -18.36 -19.07 -21.18
N SER A 40 -19.55 -18.78 -20.63
CA SER A 40 -19.88 -18.72 -19.20
C SER A 40 -19.56 -20.02 -18.42
N ALA A 41 -18.69 -20.89 -18.93
CA ALA A 41 -18.35 -22.20 -18.42
C ALA A 41 -16.88 -22.60 -18.71
N VAL A 42 -15.95 -21.64 -18.87
CA VAL A 42 -14.60 -21.96 -18.39
C VAL A 42 -14.69 -21.86 -16.89
N GLN A 43 -14.84 -23.02 -16.26
CA GLN A 43 -14.43 -23.25 -14.87
C GLN A 43 -12.93 -22.92 -14.77
N PHE A 44 -12.57 -21.64 -14.85
CA PHE A 44 -11.75 -21.14 -13.78
C PHE A 44 -12.64 -21.36 -12.57
N VAL A 45 -12.45 -22.51 -11.93
CA VAL A 45 -12.46 -22.53 -10.50
C VAL A 45 -11.38 -21.50 -10.15
N VAL A 46 -11.76 -20.21 -10.18
CA VAL A 46 -11.31 -19.29 -9.15
C VAL A 46 -11.82 -20.01 -7.93
N GLN A 47 -11.01 -20.94 -7.41
CA GLN A 47 -11.14 -21.37 -6.04
C GLN A 47 -11.32 -20.04 -5.34
N PRO A 48 -12.46 -19.78 -4.67
CA PRO A 48 -12.56 -18.60 -3.85
C PRO A 48 -11.26 -18.61 -3.08
N LEU A 49 -10.35 -17.68 -3.36
CA LEU A 49 -9.07 -17.60 -2.65
C LEU A 49 -9.55 -17.55 -1.22
N GLU A 50 -9.41 -18.66 -0.49
CA GLU A 50 -10.14 -18.84 0.75
C GLU A 50 -9.88 -17.58 1.55
N LYS A 51 -10.91 -16.75 1.76
CA LYS A 51 -10.73 -15.52 2.54
C LYS A 51 -10.13 -16.04 3.84
N PRO A 52 -8.89 -15.69 4.20
CA PRO A 52 -8.25 -16.37 5.30
C PRO A 52 -9.15 -16.19 6.51
N GLN A 53 -9.74 -17.30 6.95
CA GLN A 53 -10.62 -17.39 8.11
C GLN A 53 -9.71 -17.25 9.33
N ASP A 54 -9.22 -16.04 9.57
CA ASP A 54 -8.27 -15.83 10.64
C ASP A 54 -8.27 -14.39 11.10
N ALA A 55 -8.62 -14.17 12.37
CA ALA A 55 -8.58 -12.88 13.04
C ALA A 55 -7.23 -12.17 12.81
N GLN A 56 -6.14 -12.95 12.74
CA GLN A 56 -4.80 -12.44 12.45
C GLN A 56 -4.69 -11.78 11.08
N SER A 57 -5.35 -12.28 10.04
CA SER A 57 -5.31 -11.65 8.71
C SER A 57 -5.96 -10.27 8.72
N ARG A 58 -7.06 -10.13 9.47
CA ARG A 58 -7.73 -8.83 9.68
C ARG A 58 -6.85 -7.90 10.50
N LEU A 59 -6.16 -8.42 11.52
CA LEU A 59 -5.24 -7.66 12.36
C LEU A 59 -4.05 -7.14 11.55
N ARG A 60 -3.45 -7.95 10.68
CA ARG A 60 -2.37 -7.53 9.77
C ARG A 60 -2.79 -6.35 8.89
N SER A 61 -3.99 -6.42 8.29
CA SER A 61 -4.51 -5.33 7.46
C SER A 61 -4.74 -4.06 8.28
N LYS A 62 -5.25 -4.18 9.52
CA LYS A 62 -5.38 -3.06 10.44
C LYS A 62 -4.01 -2.45 10.76
N LEU A 63 -3.02 -3.24 11.19
CA LEU A 63 -1.69 -2.74 11.56
C LEU A 63 -1.03 -1.95 10.41
N ARG A 64 -1.11 -2.46 9.17
CA ARG A 64 -0.62 -1.73 7.98
C ARG A 64 -1.32 -0.40 7.77
N SER A 65 -2.65 -0.38 7.88
CA SER A 65 -3.44 0.84 7.69
C SER A 65 -3.12 1.89 8.76
N ARG A 66 -2.83 1.46 9.98
CA ARG A 66 -2.65 2.37 11.12
C ARG A 66 -1.46 3.30 10.96
N PHE A 67 -0.32 2.79 10.49
CA PHE A 67 0.87 3.63 10.28
C PHE A 67 0.67 4.63 9.14
N SER A 68 0.07 4.18 8.04
CA SER A 68 -0.28 5.05 6.92
C SER A 68 -1.21 6.18 7.37
N SER A 69 -2.24 5.86 8.17
CA SER A 69 -3.14 6.85 8.75
C SER A 69 -2.46 7.76 9.79
N ALA A 70 -1.60 7.23 10.65
CA ALA A 70 -0.90 8.02 11.68
C ALA A 70 -0.03 9.11 11.06
N ILE A 71 0.70 8.79 9.99
CA ILE A 71 1.49 9.77 9.24
C ILE A 71 0.59 10.74 8.49
N HIS A 72 -0.35 10.22 7.68
CA HIS A 72 -1.17 11.06 6.80
C HIS A 72 -2.05 12.05 7.60
N TYR A 73 -2.59 11.62 8.73
CA TYR A 73 -3.45 12.45 9.58
C TYR A 73 -2.70 13.06 10.77
N LYS A 74 -1.37 12.90 10.86
CA LYS A 74 -0.52 13.40 11.95
C LYS A 74 -1.11 13.07 13.34
N LEU A 75 -1.59 11.85 13.49
CA LEU A 75 -2.21 11.41 14.74
C LEU A 75 -1.14 11.38 15.83
N LYS A 76 -1.46 11.94 17.00
CA LYS A 76 -0.56 11.99 18.17
C LYS A 76 -0.88 10.96 19.24
N THR A 77 -1.99 10.22 19.08
CA THR A 77 -2.46 9.24 20.07
C THR A 77 -3.03 7.97 19.40
N GLY A 78 -2.97 6.84 20.11
CA GLY A 78 -3.52 5.55 19.67
C GLY A 78 -2.52 4.40 19.84
N SER A 79 -3.00 3.15 19.81
CA SER A 79 -2.09 2.00 20.06
C SER A 79 -0.99 1.83 19.01
N ALA A 80 -1.12 2.39 17.80
CA ALA A 80 -0.04 2.36 16.82
C ALA A 80 1.17 3.17 17.28
N ILE A 81 0.93 4.26 18.02
CA ILE A 81 1.98 5.12 18.56
C ILE A 81 2.54 4.53 19.85
N ARG A 82 1.68 3.93 20.67
CA ARG A 82 2.12 3.20 21.87
C ARG A 82 3.08 2.05 21.53
N ASP A 83 2.79 1.32 20.46
CA ASP A 83 3.55 0.13 20.07
C ASP A 83 4.78 0.49 19.18
N LEU A 84 5.05 1.79 18.90
CA LEU A 84 6.22 2.24 18.11
C LEU A 84 7.53 2.07 18.87
N GLY A 85 7.54 2.19 20.20
CA GLY A 85 8.76 2.24 21.01
C GLY A 85 9.55 3.55 20.94
N CYS A 86 9.01 4.59 20.31
CA CYS A 86 9.56 5.95 20.27
C CYS A 86 8.44 6.99 20.11
N THR A 87 8.78 8.28 20.19
CA THR A 87 7.85 9.37 19.86
C THR A 87 7.57 9.43 18.36
N VAL A 88 6.49 10.10 17.97
CA VAL A 88 6.15 10.26 16.55
C VAL A 88 7.20 11.08 15.83
N GLU A 89 7.77 12.10 16.50
CA GLU A 89 8.83 12.95 15.99
C GLU A 89 10.10 12.14 15.72
N GLU A 90 10.57 11.37 16.69
CA GLU A 90 11.74 10.47 16.52
C GLU A 90 11.51 9.45 15.40
N PHE A 91 10.29 8.91 15.28
CA PHE A 91 9.94 8.00 14.20
C PHE A 91 10.05 8.65 12.82
N LEU A 92 9.53 9.87 12.66
CA LEU A 92 9.61 10.59 11.39
C LEU A 92 11.08 10.91 11.04
N ASP A 93 11.88 11.35 12.01
CA ASP A 93 13.30 11.61 11.79
C ASP A 93 14.04 10.33 11.41
N TYR A 94 13.78 9.22 12.11
CA TYR A 94 14.34 7.90 11.79
C TYR A 94 14.01 7.46 10.36
N ILE A 95 12.75 7.59 9.93
CA ILE A 95 12.34 7.22 8.57
C ILE A 95 12.99 8.13 7.53
N ALA A 96 13.11 9.43 7.80
CA ALA A 96 13.75 10.38 6.90
C ALA A 96 15.23 10.06 6.68
N ILE A 97 15.94 9.58 7.71
CA ILE A 97 17.34 9.12 7.61
C ILE A 97 17.46 7.89 6.71
N LEU A 98 16.43 7.03 6.67
CA LEU A 98 16.42 5.80 5.86
C LEU A 98 16.01 6.04 4.39
N PHE A 99 15.70 7.27 3.99
CA PHE A 99 15.28 7.57 2.62
C PHE A 99 16.36 7.24 1.59
N GLN A 100 15.94 6.52 0.56
CA GLN A 100 16.76 6.26 -0.61
C GLN A 100 16.76 7.46 -1.56
N PRO A 101 17.71 7.57 -2.50
CA PRO A 101 17.72 8.64 -3.48
C PRO A 101 16.37 8.81 -4.19
N GLY A 102 15.82 10.02 -4.11
CA GLY A 102 14.51 10.37 -4.68
C GLY A 102 13.31 10.16 -3.76
N MET A 103 13.47 9.59 -2.57
CA MET A 103 12.41 9.55 -1.56
C MET A 103 12.34 10.87 -0.80
N SER A 104 11.13 11.36 -0.59
CA SER A 104 10.84 12.49 0.31
C SER A 104 9.45 12.30 0.93
N TRP A 105 9.14 13.11 1.94
CA TRP A 105 7.78 13.13 2.50
C TRP A 105 6.72 13.57 1.47
N ASP A 106 7.11 14.38 0.48
CA ASP A 106 6.21 14.92 -0.55
C ASP A 106 5.75 13.87 -1.56
N ASN A 107 6.56 12.84 -1.83
CA ASN A 107 6.20 11.73 -2.71
C ASN A 107 5.77 10.46 -1.96
N HIS A 108 5.34 10.61 -0.71
CA HIS A 108 4.69 9.53 0.03
C HIS A 108 3.48 9.00 -0.75
N GLY A 109 3.42 7.67 -0.93
CA GLY A 109 2.49 7.01 -1.85
C GLY A 109 3.20 6.36 -3.04
N GLU A 110 4.30 6.95 -3.52
CA GLU A 110 5.25 6.29 -4.42
C GLU A 110 6.12 5.29 -3.66
N TRP A 111 6.44 5.62 -2.41
CA TRP A 111 7.01 4.71 -1.41
C TRP A 111 6.04 4.53 -0.25
N HIS A 112 6.13 3.39 0.43
CA HIS A 112 5.30 3.00 1.57
C HIS A 112 6.18 2.63 2.77
N LEU A 113 5.58 2.63 3.96
CA LEU A 113 6.18 1.99 5.13
C LEU A 113 6.05 0.47 5.02
N ASP A 114 7.19 -0.22 4.96
CA ASP A 114 7.29 -1.67 4.93
C ASP A 114 7.82 -2.19 6.27
N HIS A 115 7.42 -3.41 6.62
CA HIS A 115 8.01 -4.10 7.76
C HIS A 115 9.21 -4.92 7.28
N ILE A 116 10.37 -4.70 7.88
CA ILE A 116 11.62 -5.42 7.58
C ILE A 116 11.37 -6.91 7.77
N GLU A 117 11.00 -7.29 8.99
CA GLU A 117 10.42 -8.58 9.30
C GLU A 117 8.90 -8.51 9.03
N PRO A 118 8.36 -9.30 8.08
CA PRO A 118 6.96 -9.18 7.70
C PRO A 118 6.01 -9.61 8.82
N LEU A 119 4.88 -8.90 9.00
CA LEU A 119 3.79 -9.25 9.93
C LEU A 119 3.26 -10.71 9.85
N ALA A 120 3.62 -11.46 8.82
CA ALA A 120 3.26 -12.86 8.66
C ALA A 120 4.13 -13.82 9.49
N THR A 121 5.31 -13.39 9.95
CA THR A 121 6.21 -14.17 10.81
C THR A 121 5.88 -14.02 12.30
N PHE A 122 5.18 -12.96 12.67
CA PHE A 122 4.75 -12.73 14.05
C PHE A 122 3.41 -13.41 14.36
N ASP A 123 3.31 -13.91 15.60
CA ASP A 123 2.07 -14.32 16.21
C ASP A 123 1.35 -13.12 16.84
N LEU A 124 0.37 -12.58 16.12
CA LEU A 124 -0.29 -11.33 16.51
C LEU A 124 -1.35 -11.51 17.62
N THR A 125 -1.51 -12.72 18.16
CA THR A 125 -2.28 -12.92 19.40
C THR A 125 -1.47 -12.58 20.65
N ASP A 126 -0.14 -12.54 20.52
CA ASP A 126 0.79 -12.17 21.58
C ASP A 126 1.08 -10.66 21.53
N PRO A 127 0.71 -9.88 22.58
CA PRO A 127 0.95 -8.44 22.62
C PRO A 127 2.43 -8.05 22.51
N GLU A 128 3.35 -8.87 23.02
CA GLU A 128 4.79 -8.60 22.95
C GLU A 128 5.28 -8.69 21.51
N GLN A 129 4.83 -9.71 20.77
CA GLN A 129 5.12 -9.84 19.34
C GLN A 129 4.46 -8.75 18.51
N VAL A 130 3.28 -8.25 18.89
CA VAL A 130 2.68 -7.08 18.24
C VAL A 130 3.55 -5.84 18.47
N SER A 131 4.06 -5.64 19.68
CA SER A 131 4.99 -4.54 20.00
C SER A 131 6.25 -4.62 19.15
N ASN A 132 6.90 -5.79 19.10
CA ASN A 132 8.10 -6.01 18.30
C ASN A 132 7.84 -5.82 16.80
N ALA A 133 6.68 -6.28 16.32
CA ALA A 133 6.28 -6.10 14.93
C ALA A 133 6.08 -4.62 14.56
N CYS A 134 5.53 -3.82 15.48
CA CYS A 134 5.22 -2.40 15.30
C CYS A 134 6.37 -1.46 15.65
N HIS A 135 7.43 -1.96 16.28
CA HIS A 135 8.56 -1.17 16.75
C HIS A 135 9.26 -0.46 15.58
N TYR A 136 9.68 0.80 15.80
CA TYR A 136 10.23 1.65 14.73
C TYR A 136 11.42 1.01 14.00
N THR A 137 12.24 0.23 14.71
CA THR A 137 13.39 -0.48 14.13
C THR A 137 13.01 -1.59 13.16
N ASN A 138 11.76 -2.07 13.18
CA ASN A 138 11.23 -3.04 12.23
C ASN A 138 10.56 -2.36 11.02
N ILE A 139 10.51 -1.04 10.96
CA ILE A 139 9.84 -0.29 9.90
C ILE A 139 10.89 0.40 9.00
N ARG A 140 10.65 0.39 7.69
CA ARG A 140 11.50 1.09 6.71
C ARG A 140 10.67 1.77 5.62
N PRO A 141 11.17 2.85 5.00
CA PRO A 141 10.64 3.31 3.72
C PRO A 141 11.06 2.33 2.61
N LEU A 142 10.12 1.98 1.74
CA LEU A 142 10.37 1.13 0.57
C LEU A 142 9.51 1.58 -0.61
N TRP A 143 10.08 1.65 -1.81
CA TRP A 143 9.31 1.97 -3.01
C TRP A 143 8.17 0.96 -3.21
N ALA A 144 7.00 1.45 -3.63
CA ALA A 144 5.83 0.61 -3.84
C ALA A 144 6.11 -0.53 -4.83
N LYS A 145 6.88 -0.26 -5.89
CA LYS A 145 7.33 -1.27 -6.86
C LYS A 145 8.14 -2.40 -6.22
N ASP A 146 9.03 -2.06 -5.30
CA ASP A 146 9.95 -3.01 -4.68
C ASP A 146 9.22 -3.84 -3.61
N ASN A 147 8.29 -3.20 -2.88
CA ASN A 147 7.39 -3.88 -1.96
C ASN A 147 6.49 -4.91 -2.68
N LEU A 148 5.98 -4.58 -3.87
CA LEU A 148 5.15 -5.48 -4.68
C LEU A 148 5.95 -6.66 -5.26
N ALA A 149 7.20 -6.42 -5.63
CA ALA A 149 8.10 -7.47 -6.15
C ALA A 149 8.60 -8.43 -5.05
N ARG A 150 8.50 -8.04 -3.77
CA ARG A 150 9.01 -8.83 -2.66
C ARG A 150 8.20 -10.12 -2.44
N PRO A 151 8.84 -11.29 -2.31
CA PRO A 151 8.15 -12.52 -1.97
C PRO A 151 7.51 -12.42 -0.58
N ARG A 152 6.28 -12.90 -0.45
CA ARG A 152 5.57 -12.96 0.84
C ARG A 152 6.03 -14.21 1.59
N PRO A 153 6.50 -14.11 2.84
CA PRO A 153 6.89 -15.29 3.61
C PRO A 153 5.66 -16.14 3.96
N ARG A 154 5.92 -17.41 4.28
CA ARG A 154 4.88 -18.30 4.82
C ARG A 154 4.38 -17.73 6.15
N ARG A 155 3.06 -17.80 6.34
CA ARG A 155 2.42 -17.32 7.57
C ARG A 155 2.72 -18.29 8.69
N VAL A 156 3.10 -17.77 9.84
CA VAL A 156 3.12 -18.57 11.08
C VAL A 156 1.67 -18.96 11.38
N ARG A 157 1.45 -20.26 11.57
CA ARG A 157 0.17 -20.78 12.05
C ARG A 157 0.08 -20.41 13.53
N ALA A 158 -1.07 -19.91 13.97
CA ALA A 158 -1.32 -19.68 15.39
C ALA A 158 -1.01 -20.98 16.15
N LYS A 159 -0.26 -20.86 17.25
CA LYS A 159 -0.09 -22.00 18.17
C LYS A 159 -1.48 -22.32 18.70
N THR A 160 -2.01 -23.49 18.37
CA THR A 160 -3.23 -23.99 18.99
C THR A 160 -2.91 -24.21 20.48
N PRO A 161 -3.72 -23.68 21.41
CA PRO A 161 -3.50 -23.89 22.85
C PRO A 161 -3.52 -25.38 23.22
#